data_AF-A0A9W4LRI4-F1
#
_entry.id   AF-A0A9W4LRI4-F1
#
_cell.length_a   1.000
_cell.length_b   1.000
_cell.length_c   1.000
_cell.angle_alpha   90.00
_cell.angle_beta   90.00
_cell.angle_gamma   90.00
#
_symmetry.space_group_name_H-M   'P 1'
#
loop_
_entity.id
_entity.type
_entity.pdbx_description
1 polymer ?
#
loop_
_entity_poly.entity_id
_entity_poly.type
_entity_poly.pdbx_seq_one_letter_code
_entity_poly.pdbx_strand_id
1 'polypeptide(L)'
;MIAAALGEALAFIRRYPRLIATLLAALALIVVAALIYRQIYTSGYEAAQSAIAEQDKGAVDAADKASARRRACIDSGRMWSVATGQCR
;
A
#
# COMPACT_ATOMS: atom_id res chain seq x y z
N MET A 1 -34.74 -19.93 -24.75
CA MET A 1 -34.98 -18.89 -23.73
C MET A 1 -34.03 -17.68 -23.87
N ILE A 2 -32.73 -17.87 -24.14
CA ILE A 2 -31.75 -16.77 -24.29
C ILE A 2 -32.05 -15.84 -25.50
N ALA A 3 -32.52 -16.38 -26.62
CA ALA A 3 -32.79 -15.59 -27.83
C ALA A 3 -33.97 -14.60 -27.68
N ALA A 4 -34.98 -14.93 -26.88
CA ALA A 4 -36.11 -14.05 -26.61
C ALA A 4 -35.71 -12.86 -25.73
N ALA A 5 -34.87 -13.11 -24.71
CA ALA A 5 -34.35 -12.06 -23.83
C ALA A 5 -33.44 -11.05 -24.57
N LEU A 6 -32.66 -11.51 -25.55
CA LEU A 6 -31.84 -10.63 -26.40
C LEU A 6 -32.68 -9.73 -27.30
N GLY A 7 -33.81 -10.24 -27.81
CA GLY A 7 -34.73 -9.47 -28.65
C GLY A 7 -35.39 -8.31 -27.89
N GLU A 8 -35.85 -8.56 -26.66
CA GLU A 8 -36.46 -7.53 -25.82
C GLU A 8 -35.45 -6.48 -25.35
N ALA A 9 -34.23 -6.90 -25.03
CA ALA A 9 -33.15 -5.99 -24.65
C ALA A 9 -32.78 -5.03 -25.81
N LEU A 10 -32.67 -5.55 -27.03
CA LEU A 10 -32.38 -4.73 -28.22
C LEU A 10 -33.51 -3.74 -28.55
N ALA A 11 -34.77 -4.16 -28.38
CA ALA A 11 -35.91 -3.27 -28.57
C ALA A 11 -35.93 -2.13 -27.53
N PHE A 12 -35.58 -2.43 -26.28
CA PHE A 12 -35.47 -1.44 -25.21
C PHE A 12 -34.31 -0.46 -25.45
N ILE A 13 -33.15 -0.95 -25.88
CA ILE A 13 -31.99 -0.12 -26.23
C ILE A 13 -32.31 0.85 -27.36
N ARG A 14 -33.00 0.36 -28.39
CA ARG A 14 -33.39 1.19 -29.53
C ARG A 14 -34.46 2.22 -29.16
N ARG A 15 -35.31 1.92 -28.18
CA ARG A 15 -36.38 2.81 -27.71
C ARG A 15 -35.90 3.91 -26.76
N TYR A 16 -34.85 3.65 -25.97
CA TYR A 16 -34.32 4.61 -24.99
C TYR A 16 -32.79 4.79 -25.09
N PRO A 17 -32.24 5.18 -26.26
CA PRO A 17 -30.80 5.26 -26.44
C PRO A 17 -30.14 6.30 -25.53
N ARG A 18 -30.84 7.40 -25.23
CA ARG A 18 -30.34 8.47 -24.36
C ARG A 18 -30.22 8.04 -22.90
N LEU A 19 -31.22 7.31 -22.37
CA LEU A 19 -31.19 6.81 -20.99
C LEU A 19 -30.06 5.80 -20.79
N ILE A 20 -29.85 4.90 -21.75
CA ILE A 20 -28.76 3.93 -21.67
C ILE A 20 -27.41 4.62 -21.78
N ALA A 21 -27.26 5.60 -22.68
CA ALA A 21 -26.04 6.40 -22.77
C ALA A 21 -25.72 7.11 -21.45
N THR A 22 -26.72 7.71 -20.78
CA THR A 22 -26.52 8.34 -19.47
C THR A 22 -26.16 7.35 -18.38
N LEU A 23 -26.76 6.17 -18.35
CA LEU A 23 -26.43 5.13 -17.37
C LEU A 23 -25.00 4.60 -17.57
N LEU A 24 -24.60 4.37 -18.82
CA LEU A 24 -23.23 3.96 -19.15
C LEU A 24 -22.22 5.04 -18.82
N ALA A 25 -22.54 6.32 -19.08
CA ALA A 25 -21.68 7.44 -18.71
C ALA A 25 -21.53 7.57 -17.19
N ALA A 26 -22.61 7.38 -16.43
CA ALA A 26 -22.57 7.39 -14.97
C ALA A 26 -21.71 6.23 -14.43
N LEU A 27 -21.88 5.02 -14.98
CA LEU A 27 -21.05 3.86 -14.66
C LEU A 27 -19.57 4.12 -14.96
N ALA A 28 -19.26 4.70 -16.12
CA ALA A 28 -17.89 5.03 -16.51
C ALA A 28 -17.25 6.02 -15.52
N LEU A 29 -17.98 7.05 -15.09
CA LEU A 29 -17.49 8.01 -14.09
C LEU A 29 -17.17 7.33 -12.76
N ILE A 30 -18.03 6.43 -12.27
CA ILE A 30 -17.80 5.68 -11.04
C ILE A 30 -16.53 4.81 -11.16
N VAL A 31 -16.36 4.11 -12.28
CA VAL A 31 -15.18 3.28 -12.52
C VAL A 31 -13.90 4.13 -12.54
N VAL A 32 -13.91 5.27 -13.23
CA VAL A 32 -12.76 6.18 -13.27
C VAL A 32 -12.44 6.72 -11.88
N ALA A 33 -13.44 7.15 -11.12
CA ALA A 33 -13.25 7.62 -9.75
C ALA A 33 -12.66 6.52 -8.84
N ALA A 34 -13.12 5.27 -8.96
CA ALA A 34 -12.59 4.14 -8.20
C ALA A 34 -11.13 3.82 -8.56
N LEU A 35 -10.75 3.93 -9.84
CA LEU A 35 -9.37 3.73 -10.29
C LEU A 35 -8.44 4.82 -9.75
N ILE A 36 -8.86 6.09 -9.83
CA ILE A 36 -8.11 7.23 -9.27
C ILE A 36 -7.94 7.07 -7.76
N TYR A 37 -9.01 6.76 -7.05
CA TYR A 37 -8.97 6.53 -5.60
C TYR A 37 -8.00 5.42 -5.23
N ARG A 38 -8.06 4.29 -5.94
CA ARG A 38 -7.15 3.15 -5.73
C ARG A 38 -5.70 3.56 -5.92
N GLN A 39 -5.38 4.30 -6.98
CA GLN A 39 -4.01 4.69 -7.30
C GLN A 39 -3.42 5.66 -6.27
N ILE A 40 -4.23 6.59 -5.76
CA ILE A 40 -3.82 7.51 -4.69
C ILE A 40 -3.57 6.74 -3.38
N TYR A 41 -4.46 5.81 -3.03
CA TYR A 41 -4.32 5.02 -1.80
C TYR A 41 -3.17 4.03 -1.85
N THR A 42 -2.94 3.34 -2.97
CA THR A 42 -1.86 2.35 -3.08
C THR A 42 -0.49 3.03 -3.07
N SER A 43 -0.33 4.16 -3.76
CA SER A 43 0.94 4.90 -3.77
C SER A 43 1.30 5.49 -2.40
N GLY A 44 0.31 6.03 -1.67
CA GLY A 44 0.53 6.50 -0.30
C GLY A 44 0.85 5.36 0.67
N TYR A 45 0.18 4.22 0.51
CA TYR A 45 0.37 3.05 1.37
C TYR A 45 1.74 2.37 1.15
N GLU A 46 2.16 2.22 -0.11
CA GLU A 46 3.48 1.67 -0.45
C GLU A 46 4.61 2.58 0.02
N ALA A 47 4.47 3.91 -0.16
CA ALA A 47 5.45 4.88 0.33
C ALA A 47 5.54 4.91 1.86
N ALA A 48 4.42 4.77 2.56
CA ALA A 48 4.40 4.69 4.02
C ALA A 48 5.06 3.38 4.51
N GLN A 49 4.77 2.25 3.86
CA GLN A 49 5.42 0.99 4.18
C GLN A 49 6.92 1.00 3.92
N SER A 50 7.39 1.59 2.81
CA SER A 50 8.82 1.68 2.53
C SER A 50 9.52 2.56 3.57
N ALA A 51 8.91 3.68 3.97
CA ALA A 51 9.45 4.54 5.01
C ALA A 51 9.54 3.83 6.37
N ILE A 52 8.52 3.08 6.76
CA ILE A 52 8.54 2.27 7.99
C ILE A 52 9.61 1.19 7.91
N ALA A 53 9.68 0.45 6.79
CA ALA A 53 10.67 -0.60 6.60
C ALA A 53 12.12 -0.06 6.62
N GLU A 54 12.35 1.16 6.13
CA GLU A 54 13.65 1.81 6.16
C GLU A 54 14.01 2.32 7.56
N GLN A 55 13.05 2.86 8.31
CA GLN A 55 13.23 3.21 9.72
C GLN A 55 13.56 1.97 10.58
N ASP A 56 12.83 0.87 10.39
CA ASP A 56 13.06 -0.39 11.12
C ASP A 56 14.45 -0.97 10.79
N LYS A 57 14.86 -0.97 9.52
CA LYS A 57 16.22 -1.39 9.14
C LYS A 57 17.29 -0.53 9.80
N GLY A 58 17.11 0.79 9.85
CA GLY A 58 18.04 1.69 10.54
C GLY A 58 18.13 1.40 12.04
N ALA A 59 17.01 1.07 12.67
CA ALA A 59 16.96 0.69 14.09
C ALA A 59 17.64 -0.66 14.35
N VAL A 60 17.41 -1.65 13.49
CA VAL A 60 18.06 -2.97 13.56
C VAL A 60 19.57 -2.84 13.35
N ASP A 61 20.02 -2.11 12.33
CA ASP A 61 21.44 -1.87 12.07
C ASP A 61 22.12 -1.14 13.24
N ALA A 62 21.42 -0.17 13.85
CA ALA A 62 21.91 0.52 15.03
C ALA A 62 22.01 -0.42 16.25
N ALA A 63 21.02 -1.29 16.44
CA ALA A 63 21.02 -2.30 17.49
C ALA A 63 22.15 -3.33 17.29
N ASP A 64 22.38 -3.79 16.06
CA ASP A 64 23.46 -4.72 15.72
C ASP A 64 24.83 -4.09 15.94
N LYS A 65 25.02 -2.83 15.52
CA LYS A 65 26.26 -2.08 15.81
C LYS A 65 26.48 -1.91 17.31
N ALA A 66 25.43 -1.61 18.07
CA ALA A 66 25.53 -1.50 19.53
C ALA A 66 25.86 -2.87 20.18
N SER A 67 25.23 -3.95 19.71
CA SER A 67 25.49 -5.32 20.16
C SER A 67 26.92 -5.77 19.86
N ALA A 68 27.43 -5.46 18.67
CA ALA A 68 28.81 -5.75 18.27
C ALA A 68 29.82 -4.96 19.14
N ARG A 69 29.57 -3.66 19.38
CA ARG A 69 30.40 -2.84 20.28
C ARG A 69 30.40 -3.38 21.71
N ARG A 70 29.23 -3.82 22.21
CA ARG A 70 29.11 -4.44 23.53
C ARG A 70 29.90 -5.74 23.62
N ARG A 71 29.80 -6.62 22.62
CA ARG A 71 30.58 -7.87 22.59
C ARG A 71 32.07 -7.59 22.58
N ALA A 72 32.54 -6.72 21.68
CA ALA A 72 33.96 -6.34 21.61
C ALA A 72 34.48 -5.76 22.94
N CYS A 73 33.66 -4.99 23.66
CA CYS A 73 33.98 -4.49 24.99
C CYS A 73 34.20 -5.62 26.00
N ILE A 74 33.23 -6.53 26.10
CA ILE A 74 33.28 -7.66 27.04
C ILE A 74 34.44 -8.60 26.69
N ASP A 75 34.65 -8.89 25.40
CA ASP A 75 35.74 -9.74 24.92
C ASP A 75 37.12 -9.14 25.23
N SER A 76 37.23 -7.81 25.30
CA SER A 76 38.44 -7.11 25.74
C SER A 76 38.64 -7.07 27.26
N GLY A 77 37.76 -7.71 28.03
CA GLY A 77 37.80 -7.74 29.49
C GLY A 77 37.33 -6.44 30.16
N ARG A 78 36.67 -5.55 29.40
CA ARG A 78 36.17 -4.25 29.88
C ARG A 78 34.70 -4.33 30.25
N MET A 79 34.23 -3.33 31.00
CA MET A 79 32.86 -3.28 31.51
C MET A 79 31.97 -2.40 30.64
N TRP A 80 30.87 -2.97 30.15
CA TRP A 80 29.89 -2.25 29.33
C TRP A 80 28.89 -1.46 30.20
N SER A 81 28.76 -0.16 29.98
CA SER A 81 27.76 0.69 30.63
C SER A 81 26.50 0.84 29.78
N VAL A 82 25.39 0.23 30.21
CA VAL A 82 24.10 0.33 29.51
C VAL A 82 23.55 1.75 29.51
N ALA A 83 23.76 2.51 30.58
CA ALA A 83 23.26 3.88 30.72
C ALA A 83 23.91 4.88 29.76
N THR A 84 25.17 4.66 29.37
CA THR A 84 25.93 5.60 28.53
C THR A 84 26.26 5.02 27.15
N GLY A 85 26.06 3.71 26.93
CA GLY A 85 26.47 3.02 25.71
C GLY A 85 27.99 3.00 25.51
N GLN A 86 28.76 3.16 26.59
CA GLN A 86 30.22 3.24 26.55
C GLN A 86 30.86 2.00 27.18
N CYS A 87 32.02 1.64 26.65
CA CYS A 87 32.90 0.61 27.19
C CYS A 87 33.96 1.26 28.10
N ARG A 88 34.12 0.76 29.33
CA ARG A 88 35.15 1.23 30.27
C ARG A 88 36.13 0.13 30.60
#